data_AF-A0A3A8SGS7-F1
#
_entry.id   AF-A0A3A8SGS7-F1
#
_cell.length_a   1.000
_cell.length_b   1.000
_cell.length_c   1.000
_cell.angle_alpha   90.00
_cell.angle_beta   90.00
_cell.angle_gamma   90.00
#
_symmetry.space_group_name_H-M   'P 1'
#
loop_
_entity.id
_entity.type
_entity.pdbx_description
1 polymer ?
#
loop_
_entity_poly.entity_id
_entity_poly.type
_entity_poly.pdbx_seq_one_letter_code
_entity_poly.pdbx_strand_id
1 'polypeptide(L)'
;MSHAPHSKAPPALPARPVSFDTLYEEHSEAVFFWAKRYAAGRSGWAEDVTHDVFLKAWEHRAWLREEDVRGWLFRVTQNVAISTLRRENTFRRRVADFLFPPQRTETESTPEAALERR
;
A
#
# COMPACT_ATOMS: atom_id res chain seq x y z
N MET A 1 -10.40 -13.06 11.92
CA MET A 1 -9.83 -14.22 11.19
C MET A 1 -8.35 -13.97 11.00
N SER A 2 -7.54 -14.44 11.94
CA SER A 2 -6.08 -14.26 11.96
C SER A 2 -5.45 -15.04 10.82
N HIS A 3 -4.79 -14.36 9.88
CA HIS A 3 -3.86 -15.02 8.97
C HIS A 3 -2.57 -15.23 9.76
N ALA A 4 -2.27 -16.48 10.09
CA ALA A 4 -1.06 -16.85 10.81
C ALA A 4 0.17 -16.34 10.06
N PRO A 5 1.22 -15.86 10.75
CA PRO A 5 2.50 -15.63 10.10
C PRO A 5 2.97 -16.97 9.56
N HIS A 6 3.50 -16.98 8.34
CA HIS A 6 3.98 -18.17 7.65
C HIS A 6 5.10 -18.87 8.45
N SER A 7 4.72 -19.66 9.45
CA SER A 7 5.59 -20.57 10.21
C SER A 7 5.54 -21.93 9.53
N LYS A 8 6.07 -22.01 8.31
CA LYS A 8 6.53 -23.27 7.75
C LYS A 8 8.02 -23.08 7.56
N ALA A 9 8.84 -23.90 8.22
CA ALA A 9 10.27 -23.97 7.91
C ALA A 9 10.42 -24.14 6.38
N PRO A 10 11.44 -23.54 5.75
CA PRO A 10 11.60 -23.64 4.31
C PRO A 10 11.61 -25.13 3.94
N PRO A 11 10.70 -25.60 3.06
CA PRO A 11 10.78 -26.97 2.56
C PRO A 11 12.15 -27.12 1.91
N ALA A 12 12.73 -28.33 2.07
CA ALA A 12 14.06 -28.72 1.59
C ALA A 12 14.43 -27.95 0.32
N LEU A 13 15.58 -27.26 0.40
CA LEU A 13 16.08 -26.24 -0.53
C LEU A 13 15.49 -26.38 -1.95
N PRO A 14 14.90 -25.31 -2.54
CA PRO A 14 14.46 -25.36 -3.93
C PRO A 14 15.61 -25.87 -4.81
N ALA A 15 15.26 -26.59 -5.86
CA ALA A 15 16.16 -26.78 -6.99
C ALA A 15 16.52 -25.40 -7.54
N ARG A 16 17.61 -24.83 -7.01
CA ARG A 16 18.16 -23.49 -7.24
C ARG A 16 17.27 -22.31 -6.75
N PRO A 17 17.79 -21.41 -5.90
CA PRO A 17 17.11 -20.15 -5.61
C PRO A 17 17.04 -19.29 -6.87
N VAL A 18 15.90 -18.66 -7.13
CA VAL A 18 15.73 -17.68 -8.22
C VAL A 18 16.71 -16.53 -7.99
N SER A 19 17.53 -16.21 -8.98
CA SER A 19 18.37 -15.02 -8.91
C SER A 19 17.47 -13.79 -8.86
N PHE A 20 17.73 -12.89 -7.91
CA PHE A 20 16.96 -11.65 -7.81
C PHE A 20 17.07 -10.81 -9.09
N ASP A 21 18.23 -10.82 -9.72
CA ASP A 21 18.46 -10.09 -10.97
C ASP A 21 17.53 -10.60 -12.07
N THR A 22 17.45 -11.93 -12.24
CA THR A 22 16.52 -12.57 -13.19
C THR A 22 15.06 -12.25 -12.86
N LEU A 23 14.69 -12.34 -11.58
CA LEU A 23 13.35 -11.99 -11.11
C LEU A 23 12.99 -10.52 -11.43
N TYR A 24 13.95 -9.61 -11.30
CA TYR A 24 13.75 -8.19 -11.62
C TYR A 24 13.65 -7.96 -13.12
N GLU A 25 14.58 -8.50 -13.90
CA GLU A 25 14.61 -8.39 -15.37
C GLU A 25 13.32 -8.93 -16.00
N GLU A 26 12.82 -10.08 -15.54
CA GLU A 26 11.64 -10.73 -16.12
C GLU A 26 10.30 -10.11 -15.71
N HIS A 27 10.24 -9.40 -14.58
CA HIS A 27 8.96 -8.99 -14.00
C HIS A 27 8.81 -7.50 -13.73
N SER A 28 9.89 -6.71 -13.76
CA SER A 28 9.84 -5.27 -13.44
C SER A 28 8.86 -4.52 -14.32
N GLU A 29 8.87 -4.78 -15.62
CA GLU A 29 7.96 -4.14 -16.57
C GLU A 29 6.49 -4.50 -16.30
N ALA A 30 6.20 -5.78 -16.04
CA ALA A 30 4.83 -6.23 -15.74
C ALA A 30 4.29 -5.61 -14.44
N VAL A 31 5.12 -5.57 -13.39
CA VAL A 31 4.79 -4.92 -12.12
C VAL A 31 4.52 -3.43 -12.34
N PHE A 32 5.37 -2.74 -13.11
CA PHE A 32 5.17 -1.34 -13.45
C PHE A 32 3.87 -1.08 -14.20
N PHE A 33 3.51 -1.92 -15.17
CA PHE A 33 2.23 -1.81 -15.88
C PHE A 33 1.02 -2.04 -14.96
N TRP A 34 1.11 -2.97 -14.01
CA TRP A 34 0.07 -3.15 -13.01
C TRP A 34 -0.04 -1.95 -12.07
N ALA A 35 1.09 -1.43 -11.57
CA ALA A 35 1.14 -0.24 -10.74
C ALA A 35 0.55 0.99 -11.47
N LYS A 36 0.83 1.16 -12.77
CA LYS A 36 0.27 2.24 -13.60
C LYS A 36 -1.26 2.28 -13.61
N ARG A 37 -1.95 1.15 -13.42
CA ARG A 37 -3.42 1.12 -13.33
C ARG A 37 -3.97 1.90 -12.14
N TYR A 38 -3.16 2.09 -11.09
CA TYR A 38 -3.50 2.84 -9.89
C TYR A 38 -2.95 4.27 -9.89
N ALA A 39 -1.99 4.55 -10.77
CA ALA A 39 -1.19 5.77 -10.73
C ALA A 39 -1.91 7.03 -11.22
N ALA A 40 -3.09 6.89 -11.85
CA ALA A 40 -3.87 8.00 -12.41
C ALA A 40 -3.02 8.94 -13.31
N GLY A 41 -2.17 8.36 -14.16
CA GLY A 41 -1.30 9.10 -15.08
C GLY A 41 0.05 9.54 -14.51
N ARG A 42 0.32 9.30 -13.22
CA ARG A 42 1.59 9.67 -12.57
C ARG A 42 2.63 8.55 -12.74
N SER A 43 3.45 8.60 -13.80
CA SER A 43 4.45 7.54 -14.06
C SER A 43 5.42 7.33 -12.90
N GLY A 44 5.97 8.40 -12.33
CA GLY A 44 6.88 8.30 -11.18
C GLY A 44 6.26 7.63 -9.96
N TRP A 45 4.95 7.80 -9.74
CA TRP A 45 4.25 7.08 -8.67
C TRP A 45 4.23 5.56 -8.91
N ALA A 46 4.06 5.14 -10.16
CA ALA A 46 4.10 3.72 -10.51
C ALA A 46 5.52 3.15 -10.41
N GLU A 47 6.55 3.94 -10.72
CA GLU A 47 7.96 3.59 -10.51
C GLU A 47 8.25 3.38 -9.01
N ASP A 48 7.82 4.29 -8.16
CA ASP A 48 7.96 4.17 -6.69
C ASP A 48 7.29 2.90 -6.16
N VAL A 49 6.05 2.63 -6.58
CA VAL A 49 5.34 1.41 -6.21
C VAL A 49 6.06 0.16 -6.71
N THR A 50 6.63 0.20 -7.91
CA THR A 50 7.42 -0.92 -8.46
C THR A 50 8.65 -1.17 -7.61
N HIS A 51 9.40 -0.14 -7.24
CA HIS A 51 10.54 -0.26 -6.33
C HIS A 51 10.14 -0.88 -4.98
N ASP A 52 9.07 -0.38 -4.35
CA ASP A 52 8.57 -0.92 -3.08
C ASP A 52 8.19 -2.41 -3.17
N VAL A 53 7.64 -2.86 -4.31
CA VAL A 53 7.33 -4.27 -4.57
C VAL A 53 8.60 -5.12 -4.62
N PHE A 54 9.64 -4.66 -5.34
CA PHE A 54 10.89 -5.41 -5.45
C PHE A 54 11.73 -5.38 -4.17
N LEU A 55 11.65 -4.32 -3.36
CA LEU A 55 12.20 -4.32 -2.01
C LEU A 55 11.55 -5.42 -1.15
N LYS A 56 10.23 -5.56 -1.21
CA LYS A 56 9.53 -6.66 -0.54
C LYS A 56 9.91 -8.02 -1.12
N ALA A 57 10.10 -8.12 -2.43
CA ALA A 57 10.53 -9.36 -3.08
C ALA A 57 11.92 -9.77 -2.58
N TRP A 58 12.84 -8.81 -2.45
CA TRP A 58 14.16 -9.02 -1.87
C TRP A 58 14.06 -9.55 -0.44
N GLU A 59 13.25 -8.92 0.42
CA GLU A 59 13.03 -9.38 1.80
C GLU A 59 12.50 -10.83 1.87
N HIS A 60 11.65 -11.22 0.92
CA HIS A 60 10.97 -12.52 0.90
C HIS A 60 11.63 -13.56 -0.03
N ARG A 61 12.78 -13.24 -0.64
CA ARG A 61 13.43 -14.05 -1.69
C ARG A 61 13.71 -15.50 -1.31
N ALA A 62 13.98 -15.79 -0.03
CA ALA A 62 14.22 -17.14 0.46
C ALA A 62 12.98 -18.06 0.37
N TRP A 63 11.79 -17.47 0.22
CA TRP A 63 10.49 -18.14 0.22
C TRP A 63 9.82 -18.12 -1.15
N LEU A 64 10.34 -17.33 -2.10
CA LEU A 64 9.81 -17.24 -3.45
C LEU A 64 10.20 -18.46 -4.27
N ARG A 65 9.22 -18.99 -5.00
CA ARG A 65 9.34 -20.17 -5.87
C ARG A 65 8.86 -19.75 -7.26
N GLU A 66 9.57 -20.18 -8.32
CA GLU A 66 9.34 -19.73 -9.71
C GLU A 66 7.88 -19.86 -10.13
N GLU A 67 7.23 -20.97 -9.75
CA GLU A 67 5.83 -21.27 -10.04
C GLU A 67 4.83 -20.24 -9.47
N ASP A 68 5.18 -19.59 -8.36
CA ASP A 68 4.29 -18.69 -7.62
C ASP A 68 4.69 -17.20 -7.75
N VAL A 69 5.87 -16.88 -8.27
CA VAL A 69 6.42 -15.51 -8.30
C VAL A 69 5.46 -14.52 -8.92
N ARG A 70 4.89 -14.84 -10.09
CA ARG A 70 3.98 -13.93 -10.81
C ARG A 70 2.73 -13.59 -9.99
N GLY A 71 2.11 -14.61 -9.38
CA GLY A 71 0.91 -14.43 -8.56
C GLY A 71 1.22 -13.65 -7.28
N TRP A 72 2.36 -13.93 -6.66
CA TRP A 72 2.84 -13.21 -5.50
C TRP A 72 3.11 -11.74 -5.81
N LEU A 73 3.84 -11.43 -6.90
CA LEU A 73 4.14 -10.07 -7.33
C LEU A 73 2.87 -9.27 -7.64
N PHE A 74 1.89 -9.88 -8.31
CA PHE A 74 0.59 -9.24 -8.55
C PHE A 74 -0.08 -8.83 -7.24
N ARG A 75 -0.20 -9.76 -6.29
CA ARG A 75 -0.83 -9.52 -4.99
C ARG A 75 -0.10 -8.44 -4.20
N VAL A 76 1.23 -8.48 -4.18
CA VAL A 76 2.05 -7.47 -3.50
C VAL A 76 1.90 -6.10 -4.16
N THR A 77 1.91 -6.04 -5.50
CA THR A 77 1.69 -4.79 -6.25
C THR A 77 0.35 -4.15 -5.89
N GLN A 78 -0.74 -4.92 -5.91
CA GLN A 78 -2.06 -4.43 -5.54
C GLN A 78 -2.10 -3.93 -4.09
N ASN A 79 -1.50 -4.67 -3.16
CA ASN A 79 -1.45 -4.28 -1.74
C ASN A 79 -0.65 -2.99 -1.53
N VAL A 80 0.53 -2.88 -2.14
CA VAL A 80 1.39 -1.68 -2.06
C VAL A 80 0.65 -0.49 -2.66
N ALA A 81 0.12 -0.61 -3.87
CA ALA A 81 -0.60 0.46 -4.55
C ALA A 81 -1.79 0.99 -3.71
N ILE A 82 -2.64 0.10 -3.20
CA ILE A 82 -3.79 0.48 -2.37
C ILE A 82 -3.33 1.11 -1.06
N SER A 83 -2.30 0.57 -0.42
CA SER A 83 -1.74 1.12 0.82
C SER A 83 -1.20 2.54 0.61
N THR A 84 -0.46 2.76 -0.47
CA THR A 84 0.09 4.07 -0.84
C THR A 84 -1.04 5.08 -1.09
N LEU A 85 -2.07 4.73 -1.86
CA LEU A 85 -3.24 5.60 -2.07
C LEU A 85 -3.97 5.94 -0.77
N ARG A 86 -4.12 4.98 0.15
CA ARG A 86 -4.74 5.21 1.47
C ARG A 86 -3.90 6.17 2.31
N ARG A 87 -2.57 6.02 2.29
CA ARG A 87 -1.64 6.90 3.00
C ARG A 87 -1.69 8.31 2.43
N GLU A 88 -1.70 8.48 1.12
CA GLU A 88 -1.86 9.77 0.44
C GLU A 88 -3.17 10.46 0.82
N ASN A 89 -4.28 9.73 0.77
CA ASN A 89 -5.58 10.29 1.11
C ASN A 89 -5.64 10.72 2.59
N THR A 90 -5.04 9.93 3.47
CA THR A 90 -4.94 10.27 4.91
C THR A 90 -4.06 11.49 5.13
N PHE A 91 -2.92 11.57 4.44
CA PHE A 91 -2.03 12.72 4.50
C PHE A 91 -2.73 13.99 3.98
N ARG A 92 -3.37 13.92 2.82
CA ARG A 92 -4.13 15.01 2.23
C ARG A 92 -5.23 15.52 3.18
N ARG A 93 -5.97 14.62 3.83
CA ARG A 93 -6.99 14.99 4.83
C ARG A 93 -6.37 15.72 6.02
N ARG A 94 -5.29 15.19 6.59
CA ARG A 94 -4.59 15.83 7.73
C ARG A 94 -4.05 17.21 7.37
N VAL A 95 -3.50 17.37 6.16
CA VAL A 95 -3.03 18.67 5.67
C VAL A 95 -4.21 19.64 5.50
N ALA A 96 -5.33 19.17 4.93
CA ALA A 96 -6.53 19.99 4.80
C ALA A 96 -7.09 20.41 6.16
N ASP A 97 -7.20 19.50 7.13
CA ASP A 97 -7.67 19.79 8.49
C ASP A 97 -6.75 20.79 9.22
N PHE A 98 -5.46 20.77 8.94
CA PHE A 98 -4.49 21.70 9.52
C PHE A 98 -4.58 23.10 8.88
N LEU A 99 -4.66 23.18 7.55
CA LEU A 99 -4.71 24.44 6.81
C LEU A 99 -6.10 25.12 6.89
N PHE A 100 -7.15 24.30 6.96
CA PHE A 100 -8.55 24.71 7.01
C PHE A 100 -9.22 24.01 8.20
N PRO A 101 -8.88 24.41 9.44
CA PRO A 101 -9.49 23.82 10.61
C PRO A 101 -11.01 23.99 10.52
N PRO A 102 -11.80 22.94 10.81
CA PRO A 102 -13.25 23.04 10.77
C PRO A 102 -13.67 24.16 11.73
N GLN A 103 -14.34 25.17 11.18
CA GLN A 103 -15.00 26.19 12.00
C GLN A 103 -16.02 25.42 12.83
N ARG A 104 -15.79 25.33 14.15
CA ARG A 104 -16.82 24.84 15.05
C ARG A 104 -18.00 25.78 14.81
N THR A 105 -19.06 25.27 14.19
CA THR A 105 -20.34 25.93 14.31
C THR A 105 -20.67 25.80 15.79
N GLU A 106 -20.31 26.81 16.55
CA GLU A 106 -21.10 27.23 17.69
C GLU A 106 -22.50 27.38 17.10
N THR A 107 -23.29 26.31 17.13
CA THR A 107 -24.73 26.47 17.26
C THR A 107 -24.82 27.32 18.50
N GLU A 108 -25.01 28.62 18.29
CA GLU A 108 -25.24 29.59 19.33
C GLU A 108 -26.13 28.90 20.33
N SER A 109 -25.54 28.61 21.48
CA SER A 109 -26.31 28.40 22.68
C SER A 109 -26.86 29.78 22.97
N THR A 110 -27.89 30.19 22.22
CA THR A 110 -28.54 31.46 22.42
C THR A 110 -28.88 31.48 23.90
N PRO A 111 -28.38 32.46 24.69
CA PRO A 111 -28.70 32.54 26.12
C PRO A 111 -30.21 32.53 26.38
N GLU A 112 -31.01 32.86 25.36
CA GLU A 112 -32.46 32.76 25.28
C GLU A 112 -33.00 31.35 25.55
N ALA A 113 -32.40 30.28 24.99
CA ALA A 113 -32.85 28.89 25.21
C ALA A 113 -32.57 28.38 26.64
N ALA A 114 -31.69 29.06 27.38
CA ALA A 114 -31.43 28.77 28.80
C ALA A 114 -32.37 29.54 29.74
N LEU A 115 -33.00 30.63 29.28
CA LEU A 115 -33.93 31.46 30.05
C LEU A 115 -35.37 30.94 30.02
N GLU A 116 -35.79 30.19 29.01
CA GLU A 116 -37.15 29.62 28.92
C GLU A 116 -37.42 28.44 29.89
N ARG A 117 -36.45 28.05 30.72
CA ARG A 117 -36.60 26.95 31.72
C ARG A 117 -36.67 27.42 33.19
N ARG A 118 -36.96 28.68 33.46
CA ARG A 118 -37.20 29.21 34.82
C ARG A 118 -38.57 29.83 34.93
#